data_AF-A0A016XGM0-F1
#
_entry.id   AF-A0A016XGM0-F1
#
_cell.length_a   1.000
_cell.length_b   1.000
_cell.length_c   1.000
_cell.angle_alpha   90.00
_cell.angle_beta   90.00
_cell.angle_gamma   90.00
#
_symmetry.space_group_name_H-M   'P 1'
#
loop_
_entity.id
_entity.type
_entity.pdbx_description
1 polymer ?
#
loop_
_entity_poly.entity_id
_entity_poly.type
_entity_poly.pdbx_seq_one_letter_code
_entity_poly.pdbx_strand_id
1 'polypeptide(L)'
;MRSYCKLLLTLSLGLAAAAASAQNTPVGKWHTIDDETGEVKSLIAITEAGGVLAGRIEQLLRKGADPKASCLKCEDDRKGQPMVGLEIIRGAKQAKGETIWEGGEILDPEKGKTYKLKLTPIEGGAKLQVRGYLGPFYRTQVWNRVQ
;
A
#
# COMPACT_ATOMS: atom_id res chain seq x y z
N MET A 1 -19.97 -3.55 -69.63
CA MET A 1 -18.61 -3.74 -69.08
C MET A 1 -18.65 -3.49 -67.59
N ARG A 2 -18.16 -4.45 -66.80
CA ARG A 2 -18.41 -4.58 -65.36
C ARG A 2 -17.58 -3.58 -64.55
N SER A 3 -18.24 -2.72 -63.79
CA SER A 3 -17.61 -1.94 -62.71
C SER A 3 -17.56 -2.81 -61.46
N TYR A 4 -16.35 -3.22 -61.04
CA TYR A 4 -16.14 -3.84 -59.73
C TYR A 4 -15.63 -2.78 -58.76
N CYS A 5 -16.52 -2.40 -57.85
CA CYS A 5 -16.26 -1.58 -56.68
C CYS A 5 -15.28 -2.35 -55.78
N LYS A 6 -14.04 -1.85 -55.64
CA LYS A 6 -13.07 -2.36 -54.66
C LYS A 6 -13.50 -1.86 -53.28
N LEU A 7 -14.17 -2.73 -52.52
CA LEU A 7 -14.48 -2.52 -51.11
C LEU A 7 -13.18 -2.72 -50.31
N LEU A 8 -12.55 -1.62 -49.85
CA LEU A 8 -11.47 -1.66 -48.88
C LEU A 8 -12.09 -1.70 -47.48
N LEU A 9 -12.03 -2.86 -46.83
CA LEU A 9 -12.47 -3.05 -45.45
C LEU A 9 -11.31 -2.68 -44.52
N THR A 10 -11.29 -1.45 -44.01
CA THR A 10 -10.30 -1.01 -43.01
C THR A 10 -10.75 -1.50 -41.63
N LEU A 11 -10.13 -2.57 -41.13
CA LEU A 11 -10.33 -3.05 -39.76
C LEU A 11 -9.54 -2.16 -38.80
N SER A 12 -10.17 -1.12 -38.27
CA SER A 12 -9.60 -0.29 -37.19
C SER A 12 -9.61 -1.08 -35.88
N LEU A 13 -8.48 -1.69 -35.55
CA LEU A 13 -8.23 -2.34 -34.26
C LEU A 13 -8.11 -1.24 -33.19
N GLY A 14 -9.22 -0.96 -32.49
CA GLY A 14 -9.25 -0.03 -31.37
C GLY A 14 -8.35 -0.54 -30.24
N LEU A 15 -7.23 0.14 -30.02
CA LEU A 15 -6.34 -0.09 -28.89
C LEU A 15 -7.06 0.40 -27.62
N ALA A 16 -7.76 -0.50 -26.93
CA ALA A 16 -8.32 -0.21 -25.62
C ALA A 16 -7.15 -0.08 -24.64
N ALA A 17 -6.64 1.15 -24.46
CA ALA A 17 -5.76 1.48 -23.36
C ALA A 17 -6.53 1.26 -22.06
N ALA A 18 -6.21 0.19 -21.33
CA ALA A 18 -6.68 0.00 -19.98
C ALA A 18 -6.12 1.15 -19.13
N ALA A 19 -6.92 2.20 -18.93
CA ALA A 19 -6.61 3.22 -17.94
C ALA A 19 -6.57 2.53 -16.58
N ALA A 20 -5.37 2.37 -16.02
CA ALA A 20 -5.19 2.05 -14.62
C ALA A 20 -5.78 3.22 -13.82
N SER A 21 -7.04 3.08 -13.43
CA SER A 21 -7.68 4.04 -12.54
C SER A 21 -7.06 3.83 -11.16
N ALA A 22 -6.24 4.79 -10.72
CA ALA A 22 -5.78 4.83 -9.34
C ALA A 22 -7.03 4.91 -8.45
N GLN A 23 -7.31 3.81 -7.74
CA GLN A 23 -8.44 3.77 -6.83
C GLN A 23 -8.10 4.64 -5.60
N ASN A 24 -9.00 5.54 -5.21
CA ASN A 24 -8.87 6.37 -3.99
C ASN A 24 -9.10 5.53 -2.72
N THR A 25 -8.32 4.48 -2.54
CA THR A 25 -8.37 3.50 -1.44
C THR A 25 -6.96 3.12 -1.00
N PRO A 26 -6.72 2.78 0.27
CA PRO A 26 -5.43 2.24 0.70
C PRO A 26 -5.12 0.85 0.14
N VAL A 27 -6.11 0.12 -0.40
CA VAL A 27 -5.88 -1.20 -1.00
C VAL A 27 -4.90 -1.09 -2.17
N GLY A 28 -3.91 -1.99 -2.20
CA GLY A 28 -2.87 -2.02 -3.22
C GLY A 28 -1.47 -2.20 -2.65
N LYS A 29 -0.47 -1.95 -3.50
CA LYS A 29 0.95 -2.09 -3.16
C LYS A 29 1.64 -0.74 -3.07
N TRP A 30 2.48 -0.61 -2.05
CA TRP A 30 3.05 0.66 -1.64
C TRP A 30 4.54 0.53 -1.32
N HIS A 31 5.34 1.46 -1.83
CA HIS A 31 6.70 1.68 -1.39
C HIS A 31 6.71 2.58 -0.15
N THR A 32 7.33 2.09 0.91
CA THR A 32 7.70 2.93 2.06
C THR A 32 9.01 3.63 1.78
N ILE A 33 9.14 4.85 2.30
CA ILE A 33 10.33 5.68 2.14
C ILE A 33 11.00 5.81 3.50
N ASP A 34 12.32 5.68 3.51
CA ASP A 34 13.12 6.01 4.67
C ASP A 34 13.25 7.53 4.79
N ASP A 35 12.78 8.09 5.90
CA ASP A 35 12.70 9.55 6.08
C ASP A 35 14.08 10.23 6.24
N GLU A 36 15.14 9.46 6.54
CA GLU A 36 16.50 9.98 6.72
C GLU A 36 17.28 10.00 5.40
N THR A 37 17.11 8.95 4.60
CA THR A 37 17.88 8.73 3.35
C THR A 37 17.09 9.04 2.09
N GLY A 38 15.76 9.04 2.15
CA GLY A 38 14.88 9.15 0.98
C GLY A 38 14.79 7.88 0.13
N GLU A 39 15.46 6.80 0.52
CA GLU A 39 15.48 5.55 -0.23
C GLU A 39 14.21 4.71 -0.01
N VAL A 40 13.89 3.87 -0.99
CA VAL A 40 12.79 2.89 -0.86
C VAL A 40 13.20 1.81 0.13
N LYS A 41 12.37 1.63 1.16
CA LYS A 41 12.67 0.74 2.28
C LYS A 41 12.01 -0.63 2.19
N SER A 42 10.71 -0.65 1.90
CA SER A 42 9.92 -1.89 1.83
C SER A 42 8.78 -1.77 0.82
N LEU A 43 8.32 -2.92 0.33
CA LEU A 43 7.06 -3.06 -0.38
C LEU A 43 6.00 -3.59 0.59
N ILE A 44 4.91 -2.85 0.77
CA ILE A 44 3.77 -3.23 1.61
C ILE A 44 2.57 -3.51 0.73
N ALA A 45 1.88 -4.62 0.96
CA ALA A 45 0.58 -4.90 0.36
C ALA A 45 -0.52 -4.71 1.39
N ILE A 46 -1.52 -3.91 1.04
CA ILE A 46 -2.74 -3.69 1.83
C ILE A 46 -3.90 -4.36 1.10
N THR A 47 -4.63 -5.18 1.85
CA THR A 47 -5.80 -5.94 1.37
C THR A 47 -7.02 -5.62 2.23
N GLU A 48 -8.20 -5.81 1.67
CA GLU A 48 -9.47 -5.62 2.37
C GLU A 48 -10.27 -6.94 2.40
N ALA A 49 -10.85 -7.24 3.57
CA ALA A 49 -11.83 -8.31 3.71
C ALA A 49 -12.97 -7.82 4.61
N GLY A 50 -14.21 -7.84 4.09
CA GLY A 50 -15.39 -7.44 4.86
C GLY A 50 -15.34 -6.02 5.42
N GLY A 51 -14.77 -5.06 4.68
CA GLY A 51 -14.65 -3.67 5.14
C GLY A 51 -13.47 -3.39 6.07
N VAL A 52 -12.61 -4.39 6.31
CA VAL A 52 -11.46 -4.29 7.22
C VAL A 52 -10.16 -4.44 6.45
N LEU A 53 -9.26 -3.48 6.63
CA LEU A 53 -7.94 -3.46 6.04
C LEU A 53 -6.94 -4.23 6.91
N ALA A 54 -6.10 -4.99 6.23
CA ALA A 54 -4.90 -5.61 6.75
C ALA A 54 -3.73 -5.30 5.82
N GLY A 55 -2.52 -5.21 6.33
CA GLY A 55 -1.34 -4.90 5.53
C GLY A 55 -0.11 -5.66 5.97
N ARG A 56 0.67 -6.13 5.01
CA ARG A 56 1.84 -6.99 5.24
C ARG A 56 3.06 -6.53 4.45
N ILE A 57 4.24 -6.81 4.99
CA ILE A 57 5.50 -6.59 4.28
C ILE A 57 5.64 -7.68 3.21
N GLU A 58 5.61 -7.31 1.92
CA GLU A 58 5.90 -8.24 0.84
C GLU A 58 7.40 -8.36 0.57
N GLN A 59 8.15 -7.25 0.63
CA GLN A 59 9.58 -7.22 0.36
C GLN A 59 10.31 -6.20 1.24
N LEU A 60 11.56 -6.51 1.57
CA LEU A 60 12.52 -5.55 2.11
C LEU A 60 13.39 -5.08 0.95
N LEU A 61 13.40 -3.78 0.69
CA LEU A 61 14.03 -3.19 -0.49
C LEU A 61 15.28 -2.36 -0.15
N ARG A 62 15.44 -1.97 1.13
CA ARG A 62 16.65 -1.28 1.58
C ARG A 62 17.91 -2.11 1.31
N LYS A 63 19.01 -1.45 0.99
CA LYS A 63 20.31 -2.09 0.80
C LYS A 63 20.76 -2.81 2.07
N GLY A 64 21.24 -4.05 1.92
CA GLY A 64 21.72 -4.86 3.05
C GLY A 64 20.61 -5.44 3.93
N ALA A 65 19.34 -5.38 3.51
CA ALA A 65 18.28 -6.09 4.20
C ALA A 65 18.56 -7.60 4.21
N ASP A 66 18.52 -8.22 5.39
CA ASP A 66 18.50 -9.67 5.51
C ASP A 66 17.09 -10.19 5.19
N PRO A 67 16.91 -11.01 4.13
CA PRO A 67 15.61 -11.58 3.78
C PRO A 67 15.08 -12.56 4.85
N LYS A 68 15.95 -13.05 5.75
CA LYS A 68 15.60 -13.92 6.88
C LYS A 68 15.41 -13.15 8.19
N ALA A 69 15.47 -11.82 8.15
CA ALA A 69 15.24 -10.99 9.33
C ALA A 69 13.90 -11.33 9.97
N SER A 70 13.86 -11.34 11.30
CA SER A 70 12.66 -11.60 12.10
C SER A 70 12.37 -10.42 13.04
N CYS A 71 11.12 -10.20 13.42
CA CYS A 71 10.77 -9.11 14.34
C CYS A 71 11.12 -9.47 15.80
N LEU A 72 12.37 -9.28 16.19
CA LEU A 72 12.83 -9.60 17.55
C LEU A 72 12.36 -8.57 18.60
N LYS A 73 12.10 -7.33 18.18
CA LYS A 73 11.65 -6.24 19.06
C LYS A 73 10.15 -6.20 19.28
N CYS A 74 9.37 -6.88 18.44
CA CYS A 74 7.92 -6.99 18.64
C CYS A 74 7.63 -7.64 20.00
N GLU A 75 6.55 -7.23 20.64
CA GLU A 75 6.15 -7.70 21.97
C GLU A 75 4.87 -8.54 21.97
N ASP A 76 4.22 -8.67 20.80
CA ASP A 76 2.98 -9.41 20.61
C ASP A 76 3.19 -10.74 19.85
N ASP A 77 2.11 -11.26 19.26
CA ASP A 77 2.09 -12.49 18.43
C ASP A 77 3.04 -12.45 17.23
N ARG A 78 3.55 -11.27 16.87
CA ARG A 78 4.49 -11.08 15.75
C ARG A 78 5.96 -11.19 16.20
N LYS A 79 6.23 -11.37 17.50
CA LYS A 79 7.59 -11.57 18.01
C LYS A 79 8.22 -12.84 17.42
N GLY A 80 9.41 -12.69 16.85
CA GLY A 80 10.16 -13.78 16.25
C GLY A 80 9.63 -14.24 14.89
N GLN A 81 8.56 -13.63 14.37
CA GLN A 81 8.06 -13.94 13.03
C GLN A 81 8.96 -13.31 11.95
N PRO A 82 9.09 -13.93 10.76
CA PRO A 82 9.80 -13.36 9.63
C PRO A 82 9.27 -11.97 9.26
N MET A 83 10.18 -11.05 8.92
CA MET A 83 9.82 -9.69 8.49
C MET A 83 9.06 -9.72 7.17
N VAL A 84 9.47 -10.55 6.22
CA VAL A 84 8.70 -10.79 4.99
C VAL A 84 7.47 -11.64 5.33
N GLY A 85 6.30 -11.16 4.96
CA GLY A 85 5.01 -11.73 5.33
C GLY A 85 4.43 -11.17 6.63
N LEU A 86 5.20 -10.41 7.42
CA LEU A 86 4.72 -9.86 8.69
C LEU A 86 3.55 -8.90 8.46
N GLU A 87 2.44 -9.16 9.15
CA GLU A 87 1.30 -8.26 9.19
C GLU A 87 1.60 -7.05 10.07
N ILE A 88 1.70 -5.88 9.46
CA ILE A 88 1.99 -4.63 10.16
C ILE A 88 0.79 -3.72 10.30
N ILE A 89 -0.24 -3.83 9.47
CA ILE A 89 -1.49 -3.06 9.58
C ILE A 89 -2.62 -4.03 9.94
N ARG A 90 -3.40 -3.69 10.98
CA ARG A 90 -4.53 -4.50 11.44
C ARG A 90 -5.76 -3.64 11.72
N GLY A 91 -6.93 -4.08 11.25
CA GLY A 91 -8.22 -3.60 11.75
C GLY A 91 -8.69 -2.23 11.27
N ALA A 92 -7.99 -1.57 10.35
CA ALA A 92 -8.39 -0.26 9.86
C ALA A 92 -9.67 -0.34 9.01
N LYS A 93 -10.63 0.55 9.25
CA LYS A 93 -11.92 0.60 8.52
C LYS A 93 -12.18 2.00 8.00
N GLN A 94 -12.93 2.10 6.91
CA GLN A 94 -13.30 3.39 6.35
C GLN A 94 -14.20 4.16 7.32
N ALA A 95 -13.87 5.42 7.58
CA ALA A 95 -14.76 6.35 8.28
C ALA A 95 -15.97 6.65 7.39
N LYS A 96 -17.17 6.68 8.00
CA LYS A 96 -18.43 6.75 7.26
C LYS A 96 -18.53 8.05 6.45
N GLY A 97 -18.56 7.91 5.12
CA GLY A 97 -18.69 9.05 4.20
C GLY A 97 -17.37 9.80 3.92
N GLU A 98 -16.23 9.27 4.38
CA GLU A 98 -14.92 9.90 4.22
C GLU A 98 -13.94 9.00 3.44
N THR A 99 -12.95 9.60 2.81
CA THR A 99 -11.81 8.89 2.19
C THR A 99 -10.66 8.69 3.19
N ILE A 100 -11.02 8.27 4.40
CA ILE A 100 -10.12 8.06 5.53
C ILE A 100 -10.41 6.69 6.13
N TRP A 101 -9.35 5.96 6.51
CA TRP A 101 -9.46 4.70 7.23
C TRP A 101 -8.78 4.81 8.58
N GLU A 102 -9.46 4.40 9.64
CA GLU A 102 -9.01 4.55 11.02
C GLU A 102 -9.54 3.41 11.91
N GLY A 103 -9.33 3.51 13.23
CA GLY A 103 -9.77 2.51 14.22
C GLY A 103 -8.87 1.28 14.30
N GLY A 104 -7.95 1.11 13.35
CA GLY A 104 -6.93 0.07 13.36
C GLY A 104 -5.61 0.51 13.97
N GLU A 105 -4.60 -0.33 13.78
CA GLU A 105 -3.25 -0.12 14.28
C GLU A 105 -2.19 -0.43 13.22
N ILE A 106 -1.01 0.15 13.41
CA ILE A 106 0.19 -0.13 12.64
C ILE A 106 1.38 -0.42 13.55
N LEU A 107 2.09 -1.51 13.26
CA LEU A 107 3.33 -1.91 13.91
C LEU A 107 4.53 -1.32 13.16
N ASP A 108 5.44 -0.67 13.90
CA ASP A 108 6.81 -0.43 13.49
C ASP A 108 7.68 -1.59 14.00
N PRO A 109 8.05 -2.57 13.15
CA PRO A 109 8.79 -3.76 13.58
C PRO A 109 10.25 -3.43 13.98
N GLU A 110 10.79 -2.29 13.57
CA GLU A 110 12.15 -1.87 13.94
C GLU A 110 12.22 -1.24 15.32
N LYS A 111 11.09 -0.71 15.79
CA LYS A 111 10.93 -0.21 17.15
C LYS A 111 10.19 -1.20 18.06
N GLY A 112 9.53 -2.21 17.49
CA GLY A 112 8.67 -3.13 18.22
C GLY A 112 7.41 -2.48 18.76
N LYS A 113 7.00 -1.33 18.19
CA LYS A 113 5.93 -0.50 18.74
C LYS A 113 4.72 -0.44 17.83
N THR A 114 3.55 -0.53 18.43
CA THR A 114 2.27 -0.42 17.74
C THR A 114 1.62 0.93 18.01
N TYR A 115 1.05 1.52 16.97
CA TYR A 115 0.45 2.85 16.97
C TYR A 115 -0.98 2.78 16.47
N LYS A 116 -1.86 3.64 16.99
CA LYS A 116 -3.19 3.82 16.34
C LYS A 116 -2.98 4.36 14.95
N LEU A 117 -3.71 3.83 13.98
CA LEU A 117 -3.48 4.10 12.57
C LEU A 117 -4.58 4.97 11.97
N LYS A 118 -4.16 5.92 11.13
CA LYS A 118 -5.00 6.60 10.14
C LYS A 118 -4.35 6.52 8.76
N LEU A 119 -5.11 6.10 7.77
CA LEU A 119 -4.72 6.04 6.36
C LEU A 119 -5.56 7.04 5.56
N THR A 120 -4.92 7.79 4.67
CA THR A 120 -5.61 8.75 3.79
C THR A 120 -4.97 8.69 2.40
N PRO A 121 -5.66 8.12 1.40
CA PRO A 121 -5.24 8.25 0.01
C PRO A 121 -5.24 9.73 -0.37
N ILE A 122 -4.16 10.18 -1.01
CA ILE A 122 -3.99 11.55 -1.50
C ILE A 122 -3.53 11.52 -2.96
N GLU A 123 -3.54 12.68 -3.62
CA GLU A 123 -3.10 12.81 -5.03
C GLU A 123 -3.82 11.81 -5.96
N GLY A 124 -5.15 11.69 -5.82
CA GLY A 124 -5.94 10.77 -6.63
C GLY A 124 -5.60 9.28 -6.39
N GLY A 125 -5.03 8.96 -5.22
CA GLY A 125 -4.66 7.61 -4.85
C GLY A 125 -3.21 7.25 -5.21
N ALA A 126 -2.46 8.12 -5.88
CA ALA A 126 -1.05 7.89 -6.21
C ALA A 126 -0.14 7.81 -4.97
N LYS A 127 -0.56 8.43 -3.86
CA LYS A 127 0.14 8.41 -2.58
C LYS A 127 -0.79 8.05 -1.43
N LEU A 128 -0.21 7.51 -0.37
CA LEU A 128 -0.90 7.18 0.86
C LEU A 128 -0.26 7.90 2.02
N GLN A 129 -1.01 8.78 2.67
CA GLN A 129 -0.60 9.33 3.94
C GLN A 129 -0.88 8.27 5.03
N VAL A 130 0.17 7.82 5.70
CA VAL A 130 0.13 6.85 6.79
C VAL A 130 0.51 7.57 8.08
N ARG A 131 -0.45 7.70 9.00
CA ARG A 131 -0.23 8.38 10.28
C ARG A 131 -0.40 7.42 11.44
N GLY A 132 0.63 7.37 12.30
CA GLY A 132 0.63 6.64 13.55
C GLY A 132 0.52 7.58 14.74
N TYR A 133 -0.32 7.24 15.72
CA TYR A 133 -0.53 8.02 16.94
C TYR A 133 -0.07 7.27 18.20
N LEU A 134 0.53 8.01 19.12
CA LEU A 134 0.80 7.61 20.51
C LEU A 134 0.25 8.69 21.45
N GLY A 135 -0.96 8.48 21.96
CA GLY A 135 -1.67 9.51 22.72
C GLY A 135 -1.92 10.77 21.87
N PRO A 136 -1.56 11.98 22.33
CA PRO A 136 -1.73 13.22 21.56
C PRO A 136 -0.64 13.42 20.48
N PHE A 137 0.45 12.63 20.53
CA PHE A 137 1.56 12.74 19.60
C PHE A 137 1.34 11.86 18.37
N TYR A 138 1.83 12.29 17.21
CA TYR A 138 1.74 11.53 15.98
C TYR A 138 2.95 11.73 15.08
N ARG A 139 3.16 10.76 14.19
CA ARG A 139 4.07 10.86 13.05
C ARG A 139 3.32 10.52 11.78
N THR A 140 3.65 11.20 10.70
CA THR A 140 3.10 10.95 9.36
C THR A 140 4.21 10.51 8.42
N GLN A 141 3.94 9.52 7.59
CA GLN A 141 4.74 9.14 6.44
C GLN A 141 3.87 9.19 5.19
N VAL A 142 4.52 9.35 4.04
CA VAL A 142 3.87 9.28 2.73
C VAL A 142 4.46 8.11 1.97
N TRP A 143 3.60 7.16 1.61
CA TRP A 143 3.99 6.00 0.80
C TRP A 143 3.59 6.22 -0.64
N ASN A 144 4.39 5.70 -1.56
CA ASN A 144 4.16 5.83 -3.00
C ASN A 144 3.51 4.58 -3.55
N ARG A 145 2.43 4.72 -4.32
CA ARG A 145 1.79 3.58 -4.97
C ARG A 145 2.73 2.99 -6.01
N VAL A 146 2.74 1.66 -6.14
CA VAL A 146 3.57 0.97 -7.13
C VAL A 146 2.91 0.93 -8.51
N GLN A 147 1.60 0.69 -8.55
CA GLN A 147 0.73 0.70 -9.75
C GLN A 147 -0.67 1.16 -9.37
#